data_AF-A0A6I3GK17-F1
#
_entry.id   AF-A0A6I3GK17-F1
#
_cell.length_a   1.000
_cell.length_b   1.000
_cell.length_c   1.000
_cell.angle_alpha   90.00
_cell.angle_beta   90.00
_cell.angle_gamma   90.00
#
_symmetry.space_group_name_H-M   'P 1'
#
loop_
_entity.id
_entity.type
_entity.pdbx_description
1 polymer ?
#
loop_
_entity_poly.entity_id
_entity_poly.type
_entity_poly.pdbx_seq_one_letter_code
_entity_poly.pdbx_strand_id
1 'polypeptide(L)'
;MTSRPTFRRQGHAEPLAVLGGRLCTDLVDVTSDLSALDSNGFWAVILPFEGSPTCARFGSVRAARPWPGLPWSGPDPRSWTSSLSQTGFVAGVETIRQEIANGDVYQVNLTRHLRAEMPTPNKQPQDSSQDIAALGAALAVGNPAPFSAVVRLPAHGVQVASASPERFLSRDGRRVWSSPIKGTAATADGFLAKDRAENIMIVDL
;
A
#
# COMPACT_ATOMS: atom_id res chain seq x y z
N MET A 1 30.40 11.09 -39.48
CA MET A 1 29.15 11.49 -38.77
C MET A 1 28.14 10.35 -38.88
N THR A 2 28.21 9.40 -37.96
CA THR A 2 27.29 8.27 -37.90
C THR A 2 26.14 8.63 -36.97
N SER A 3 24.97 8.87 -37.56
CA SER A 3 23.71 9.13 -36.87
C SER A 3 23.36 7.95 -35.97
N ARG A 4 23.29 8.18 -34.65
CA ARG A 4 22.79 7.19 -33.69
C ARG A 4 21.28 7.03 -33.87
N PRO A 5 20.72 5.81 -33.89
CA PRO A 5 19.28 5.64 -33.91
C PRO A 5 18.70 6.13 -32.58
N THR A 6 17.94 7.22 -32.64
CA THR A 6 17.03 7.64 -31.57
C THR A 6 15.97 6.57 -31.38
N PHE A 7 16.13 5.74 -30.35
CA PHE A 7 15.04 4.95 -29.80
C PHE A 7 13.96 5.94 -29.34
N ARG A 8 12.83 5.99 -30.07
CA ARG A 8 11.60 6.60 -29.55
C ARG A 8 11.26 5.85 -28.26
N ARG A 9 11.39 6.52 -27.10
CA ARG A 9 10.87 6.01 -25.83
C ARG A 9 9.37 5.77 -26.03
N GLN A 10 8.95 4.50 -25.99
CA GLN A 10 7.57 4.18 -25.62
C GLN A 10 7.37 4.82 -24.23
N GLY A 11 6.34 5.65 -24.09
CA GLY A 11 6.11 6.47 -22.91
C GLY A 11 5.78 5.62 -21.69
N HIS A 12 6.81 5.13 -21.00
CA HIS A 12 6.64 4.56 -19.67
C HIS A 12 6.24 5.68 -18.71
N ALA A 13 5.17 5.45 -17.93
CA ALA A 13 4.72 6.39 -16.91
C ALA A 13 5.90 6.80 -16.00
N GLU A 14 6.01 8.09 -15.69
CA GLU A 14 7.12 8.57 -14.87
C GLU A 14 7.02 8.06 -13.43
N PRO A 15 8.17 7.77 -12.77
CA PRO A 15 8.19 7.44 -11.36
C PRO A 15 7.60 8.55 -10.49
N LEU A 16 6.79 8.18 -9.51
CA LEU A 16 6.29 9.11 -8.49
C LEU A 16 6.00 8.41 -7.18
N ALA A 17 5.90 9.21 -6.11
CA ALA A 17 5.29 8.79 -4.87
C ALA A 17 4.42 9.91 -4.26
N VAL A 18 3.26 9.56 -3.70
CA VAL A 18 2.44 10.43 -2.87
C VAL A 18 2.41 9.83 -1.47
N LEU A 19 3.08 10.46 -0.51
CA LEU A 19 3.28 9.94 0.85
C LEU A 19 3.21 11.09 1.85
N GLY A 20 2.46 10.91 2.96
CA GLY A 20 2.41 11.90 4.05
C GLY A 20 2.02 13.32 3.59
N GLY A 21 1.09 13.43 2.63
CA GLY A 21 0.67 14.71 2.06
C GLY A 21 1.70 15.38 1.13
N ARG A 22 2.71 14.65 0.67
CA ARG A 22 3.75 15.15 -0.25
C ARG A 22 3.73 14.37 -1.56
N LEU A 23 3.84 15.09 -2.67
CA LEU A 23 4.16 14.52 -3.97
C LEU A 23 5.68 14.55 -4.15
N CYS A 24 6.21 13.40 -4.55
CA CYS A 24 7.61 13.16 -4.84
C CYS A 24 7.75 12.75 -6.31
N THR A 25 8.57 13.48 -7.04
CA THR A 25 8.90 13.25 -8.46
C THR A 25 10.40 13.41 -8.65
N ASP A 26 10.91 13.20 -9.88
CA ASP A 26 12.35 13.23 -10.17
C ASP A 26 13.08 12.13 -9.38
N LEU A 27 12.91 10.88 -9.80
CA LEU A 27 13.54 9.72 -9.16
C LEU A 27 15.06 9.80 -9.34
N VAL A 28 15.78 9.85 -8.21
CA VAL A 28 17.24 10.02 -8.18
C VAL A 28 17.95 8.70 -7.96
N ASP A 29 17.42 7.84 -7.08
CA ASP A 29 18.08 6.61 -6.66
C ASP A 29 17.07 5.54 -6.25
N VAL A 30 17.40 4.27 -6.46
CA VAL A 30 16.65 3.10 -6.00
C VAL A 30 17.59 2.03 -5.49
N THR A 31 17.40 1.59 -4.26
CA THR A 31 18.25 0.59 -3.59
C THR A 31 17.43 -0.32 -2.67
N SER A 32 17.94 -1.51 -2.39
CA SER A 32 17.43 -2.40 -1.33
C SER A 32 18.21 -2.28 -0.01
N ASP A 33 19.29 -1.50 0.01
CA ASP A 33 20.07 -1.26 1.23
C ASP A 33 19.39 -0.20 2.10
N LEU A 34 18.89 -0.63 3.27
CA LEU A 34 18.25 0.26 4.24
C LEU A 34 19.22 1.28 4.86
N SER A 35 20.54 1.06 4.80
CA SER A 35 21.52 2.04 5.27
C SER A 35 21.47 3.34 4.45
N ALA A 36 20.91 3.30 3.24
CA ALA A 36 20.67 4.50 2.44
C ALA A 36 19.73 5.51 3.12
N LEU A 37 18.90 5.08 4.08
CA LEU A 37 18.03 5.95 4.85
C LEU A 37 18.78 6.82 5.88
N ASP A 38 20.05 6.51 6.17
CA ASP A 38 20.94 7.37 6.97
C ASP A 38 21.44 8.59 6.17
N SER A 39 21.21 8.61 4.86
CA SER A 39 21.51 9.75 3.99
C SER A 39 20.38 10.79 3.98
N ASN A 40 20.68 11.98 3.47
CA ASN A 40 19.71 13.06 3.33
C ASN A 40 18.78 12.84 2.13
N GLY A 41 17.52 13.26 2.29
CA GLY A 41 16.54 13.31 1.19
C GLY A 41 15.17 12.78 1.62
N PHE A 42 14.27 12.66 0.63
CA PHE A 42 12.97 12.04 0.84
C PHE A 42 12.93 10.69 0.14
N TRP A 43 12.73 9.66 0.95
CA TRP A 43 12.70 8.26 0.50
C TRP A 43 11.28 7.71 0.61
N ALA A 44 10.79 7.12 -0.48
CA ALA A 44 9.67 6.20 -0.44
C ALA A 44 10.22 4.80 -0.18
N VAL A 45 9.74 4.13 0.88
CA VAL A 45 10.19 2.78 1.23
C VAL A 45 9.02 1.82 1.09
N ILE A 46 9.20 0.78 0.27
CA ILE A 46 8.29 -0.34 0.13
C ILE A 46 8.93 -1.54 0.82
N LEU A 47 8.28 -2.02 1.88
CA LEU A 47 8.69 -3.20 2.63
C LEU A 47 7.73 -4.34 2.28
N PRO A 48 8.10 -5.29 1.39
CA PRO A 48 7.25 -6.44 1.12
C PRO A 48 7.27 -7.41 2.31
N PHE A 49 6.26 -8.27 2.40
CA PHE A 49 6.22 -9.35 3.39
C PHE A 49 7.38 -10.35 3.17
N GLU A 50 7.67 -10.66 1.91
CA GLU A 50 8.79 -11.50 1.49
C GLU A 50 9.63 -10.75 0.44
N GLY A 51 10.95 -10.90 0.53
CA GLY A 51 11.90 -10.31 -0.42
C GLY A 51 12.60 -9.06 0.11
N SER A 52 13.39 -8.44 -0.77
CA SER A 52 14.16 -7.24 -0.43
C SER A 52 13.28 -5.99 -0.43
N PRO A 53 13.54 -5.02 0.47
CA PRO A 53 12.84 -3.74 0.44
C PRO A 53 13.24 -2.95 -0.82
N THR A 54 12.40 -1.99 -1.20
CA THR A 54 12.71 -1.00 -2.24
C THR A 54 12.68 0.39 -1.62
N CYS A 55 13.83 1.05 -1.57
CA CYS A 55 13.99 2.43 -1.14
C CYS A 55 14.21 3.31 -2.38
N ALA A 56 13.31 4.25 -2.63
CA ALA A 56 13.39 5.16 -3.77
C ALA A 56 13.52 6.61 -3.31
N ARG A 57 14.62 7.28 -3.68
CA ARG A 57 14.87 8.69 -3.36
C ARG A 57 14.39 9.61 -4.47
N PHE A 58 13.72 10.69 -4.10
CA PHE A 58 13.21 11.68 -5.04
C PHE A 58 13.88 13.05 -4.84
N GLY A 59 14.17 13.74 -5.94
CA GLY A 59 14.81 15.05 -5.98
C GLY A 59 13.83 16.20 -5.82
N SER A 60 12.58 16.00 -6.25
CA SER A 60 11.52 17.00 -6.15
C SER A 60 10.45 16.58 -5.16
N VAL A 61 10.26 17.36 -4.09
CA VAL A 61 9.25 17.10 -3.06
C VAL A 61 8.41 18.35 -2.86
N ARG A 62 7.10 18.24 -3.04
CA ARG A 62 6.15 19.35 -2.85
C ARG A 62 4.89 18.89 -2.14
N ALA A 63 4.12 19.83 -1.61
CA ALA A 63 2.81 19.50 -1.05
C ALA A 63 1.91 18.83 -2.11
N ALA A 64 1.29 17.72 -1.76
CA ALA A 64 0.23 17.10 -2.53
C ALA A 64 -1.07 17.89 -2.27
N ARG A 65 -1.22 19.06 -2.91
CA ARG A 65 -2.51 19.79 -2.93
C ARG A 65 -3.49 18.98 -3.78
N PRO A 66 -4.75 18.86 -3.33
CA PRO A 66 -5.57 17.65 -3.51
C PRO A 66 -5.31 17.09 -4.89
N TRP A 67 -4.75 15.89 -4.94
CA TRP A 67 -4.35 15.24 -6.18
C TRP A 67 -5.63 14.85 -6.92
N PRO A 68 -6.13 15.64 -7.88
CA PRO A 68 -7.32 15.28 -8.64
C PRO A 68 -6.79 14.40 -9.76
N GLY A 69 -6.63 13.11 -9.47
CA GLY A 69 -6.26 12.16 -10.50
C GLY A 69 -7.37 12.02 -11.54
N LEU A 70 -7.04 11.38 -12.64
CA LEU A 70 -8.06 10.93 -13.58
C LEU A 70 -9.03 9.97 -12.88
N PRO A 71 -10.28 9.86 -13.36
CA PRO A 71 -11.19 8.83 -12.92
C PRO A 71 -10.52 7.45 -13.08
N TRP A 72 -10.55 6.66 -12.01
CA TRP A 72 -10.07 5.29 -12.04
C TRP A 72 -11.00 4.42 -12.89
N SER A 73 -10.42 3.72 -13.86
CA SER A 73 -11.11 2.69 -14.66
C SER A 73 -10.47 1.34 -14.34
N GLY A 74 -11.07 0.63 -13.39
CA GLY A 74 -10.55 -0.64 -12.88
C GLY A 74 -11.10 -1.88 -13.57
N PRO A 75 -10.72 -3.08 -13.09
CA PRO A 75 -11.36 -4.32 -13.50
C PRO A 75 -12.85 -4.34 -13.15
N ASP A 76 -13.64 -5.13 -13.89
CA ASP A 76 -15.04 -5.39 -13.56
C ASP A 76 -15.15 -5.88 -12.10
N PRO A 77 -16.00 -5.28 -11.24
CA PRO A 77 -16.22 -5.76 -9.88
C PRO A 77 -16.57 -7.25 -9.77
N ARG A 78 -17.08 -7.88 -10.84
CA ARG A 78 -17.41 -9.31 -10.89
C ARG A 78 -16.25 -10.22 -11.31
N SER A 79 -15.13 -9.67 -11.80
CA SER A 79 -13.98 -10.46 -12.25
C SER A 79 -12.99 -10.81 -11.13
N TRP A 80 -13.24 -10.31 -9.92
CA TRP A 80 -12.38 -10.57 -8.76
C TRP A 80 -12.50 -12.02 -8.29
N THR A 81 -11.34 -12.64 -8.12
CA THR A 81 -11.19 -13.98 -7.55
C THR A 81 -10.56 -13.88 -6.16
N SER A 82 -10.95 -14.78 -5.26
CA SER A 82 -10.40 -14.84 -3.91
C SER A 82 -9.47 -16.04 -3.75
N SER A 83 -8.36 -15.87 -3.02
CA SER A 83 -7.45 -16.97 -2.69
C SER A 83 -8.05 -18.01 -1.73
N LEU A 84 -9.16 -17.68 -1.06
CA LEU A 84 -9.90 -18.58 -0.18
C LEU A 84 -11.38 -18.53 -0.52
N SER A 85 -12.00 -19.72 -0.62
CA SER A 85 -13.45 -19.83 -0.67
C SER A 85 -14.06 -19.48 0.70
N GLN A 86 -15.36 -19.19 0.73
CA GLN A 86 -16.07 -18.98 1.99
C GLN A 86 -15.94 -20.19 2.92
N THR A 87 -16.15 -21.40 2.40
CA THR A 87 -16.00 -22.64 3.17
C THR A 87 -14.58 -22.82 3.69
N GLY A 88 -13.57 -22.51 2.87
CA GLY A 88 -12.16 -22.58 3.28
C GLY A 88 -11.81 -21.57 4.37
N PHE A 89 -12.33 -20.34 4.26
CA PHE A 89 -12.13 -19.31 5.28
C PHE A 89 -12.77 -19.73 6.62
N VAL A 90 -14.01 -20.23 6.60
CA VAL A 90 -14.71 -20.71 7.81
C VAL A 90 -13.96 -21.89 8.45
N ALA A 91 -13.51 -22.86 7.65
CA ALA A 91 -12.71 -23.98 8.16
C ALA A 91 -11.38 -23.51 8.80
N GLY A 92 -10.73 -22.50 8.20
CA GLY A 92 -9.53 -21.87 8.78
C GLY A 92 -9.82 -21.20 10.12
N VAL A 93 -10.95 -20.48 10.24
CA VAL A 93 -11.37 -19.89 11.52
C VAL A 93 -11.58 -20.96 12.59
N GLU A 94 -12.28 -22.05 12.28
CA GLU A 94 -12.51 -23.12 13.27
C GLU A 94 -11.22 -23.83 13.68
N THR A 95 -10.27 -23.99 12.75
CA THR A 95 -8.93 -24.52 13.05
C THR A 95 -8.19 -23.62 14.03
N ILE A 96 -8.14 -22.31 13.76
CA ILE A 96 -7.52 -21.31 14.64
C ILE A 96 -8.17 -21.32 16.03
N ARG A 97 -9.48 -21.46 16.12
CA ARG A 97 -10.18 -21.53 17.41
C ARG A 97 -9.76 -22.76 18.22
N GLN A 98 -9.54 -23.90 17.57
CA GLN A 98 -9.04 -25.10 18.23
C GLN A 98 -7.60 -24.92 18.72
N GLU A 99 -6.72 -24.32 17.89
CA GLU A 99 -5.33 -24.00 18.29
C GLU A 99 -5.29 -23.04 19.49
N ILE A 100 -6.16 -22.03 19.52
CA ILE A 100 -6.31 -21.13 20.67
C ILE A 100 -6.78 -21.92 21.91
N ALA A 101 -7.77 -22.80 21.77
CA ALA A 101 -8.31 -23.60 22.87
C ALA A 101 -7.28 -24.59 23.45
N ASN A 102 -6.38 -25.10 22.61
CA ASN A 102 -5.27 -25.95 23.02
C ASN A 102 -4.11 -25.17 23.67
N GLY A 103 -4.10 -23.84 23.53
CA GLY A 103 -3.02 -22.98 24.00
C GLY A 103 -1.81 -22.89 23.05
N ASP A 104 -1.96 -23.30 21.79
CA ASP A 104 -0.88 -23.29 20.79
C ASP A 104 -0.58 -21.87 20.29
N VAL A 105 -1.61 -21.04 20.16
CA VAL A 105 -1.52 -19.63 19.74
C VAL A 105 -2.47 -18.76 20.55
N TYR A 106 -2.11 -17.49 20.75
CA TYR A 106 -3.00 -16.53 21.42
C TYR A 106 -3.93 -15.80 20.44
N GLN A 107 -3.44 -15.50 19.24
CA GLN A 107 -4.17 -14.73 18.23
C GLN A 107 -3.60 -15.00 16.84
N VAL A 108 -4.48 -15.14 15.85
CA VAL A 108 -4.11 -15.27 14.43
C VAL A 108 -4.98 -14.34 13.58
N ASN A 109 -4.36 -13.60 12.66
CA ASN A 109 -5.05 -12.80 11.65
C ASN A 109 -5.19 -13.61 10.36
N LEU A 110 -6.35 -14.22 10.13
CA LEU A 110 -6.63 -14.92 8.88
C LEU A 110 -7.05 -13.94 7.78
N THR A 111 -6.27 -13.85 6.71
CA THR A 111 -6.54 -12.97 5.57
C THR A 111 -6.74 -13.75 4.27
N ARG A 112 -7.41 -13.14 3.29
CA ARG A 112 -7.53 -13.64 1.92
C ARG A 112 -7.06 -12.58 0.92
N HIS A 113 -6.52 -13.01 -0.20
CA HIS A 113 -6.17 -12.12 -1.31
C HIS A 113 -7.33 -12.04 -2.30
N LEU A 114 -7.59 -10.83 -2.80
CA LEU A 114 -8.49 -10.58 -3.92
C LEU A 114 -7.64 -10.18 -5.13
N ARG A 115 -7.90 -10.80 -6.28
CA ARG A 115 -7.15 -10.56 -7.53
C ARG A 115 -8.10 -10.46 -8.71
N ALA A 116 -7.84 -9.53 -9.62
CA ALA A 116 -8.53 -9.40 -10.89
C ALA A 116 -7.53 -9.02 -11.97
N GLU A 117 -7.75 -9.52 -13.19
CA GLU A 117 -6.97 -9.11 -14.36
C GLU A 117 -7.36 -7.68 -14.76
N MET A 118 -6.36 -6.83 -14.99
CA MET A 118 -6.59 -5.49 -15.52
C MET A 118 -7.13 -5.57 -16.95
N PRO A 119 -8.16 -4.78 -17.31
CA PRO A 119 -8.64 -4.76 -18.69
C PRO A 119 -7.50 -4.37 -19.62
N THR A 120 -7.41 -4.98 -20.80
CA THR A 120 -6.44 -4.56 -21.81
C THR A 120 -6.65 -3.09 -22.12
N PRO A 121 -5.59 -2.24 -22.06
CA PRO A 121 -5.72 -0.84 -22.42
C PRO A 121 -6.31 -0.76 -23.83
N ASN A 122 -7.37 0.02 -24.00
CA ASN A 122 -7.82 0.36 -25.35
C ASN A 122 -6.64 1.00 -26.10
N LYS A 123 -6.52 0.76 -27.40
CA LYS A 123 -5.36 1.14 -28.24
C LYS A 123 -5.02 2.65 -28.26
N GLN A 124 -5.67 3.48 -27.44
CA GLN A 124 -5.32 4.86 -27.18
C GLN A 124 -4.08 4.94 -26.27
N PRO A 125 -2.94 5.44 -26.76
CA PRO A 125 -1.67 5.51 -26.03
C PRO A 125 -1.67 6.44 -24.80
N GLN A 126 -2.82 7.00 -24.41
CA GLN A 126 -2.96 8.06 -23.42
C GLN A 126 -4.01 7.76 -22.34
N ASP A 127 -4.61 6.55 -22.34
CA ASP A 127 -5.58 6.20 -21.30
C ASP A 127 -4.87 5.85 -19.98
N SER A 128 -4.57 6.87 -19.18
CA SER A 128 -4.00 6.74 -17.84
C SER A 128 -5.06 6.53 -16.74
N SER A 129 -6.31 6.22 -17.11
CA SER A 129 -7.36 5.86 -16.15
C SER A 129 -7.08 4.53 -15.41
N GLN A 130 -6.23 3.68 -15.99
CA GLN A 130 -5.76 2.42 -15.40
C GLN A 130 -4.44 2.57 -14.63
N ASP A 131 -3.91 3.78 -14.50
CA ASP A 131 -2.68 4.04 -13.76
C ASP A 131 -2.93 3.98 -12.24
N ILE A 132 -1.97 3.45 -11.47
CA ILE A 132 -2.02 3.40 -10.00
C ILE A 132 -2.27 4.77 -9.35
N ALA A 133 -1.86 5.87 -9.98
CA ALA A 133 -2.16 7.22 -9.52
C ALA A 133 -3.63 7.62 -9.67
N ALA A 134 -4.34 7.08 -10.67
CA ALA A 134 -5.79 7.22 -10.79
C ALA A 134 -6.50 6.42 -9.69
N LEU A 135 -6.05 5.19 -9.41
CA LEU A 135 -6.55 4.41 -8.26
C LEU A 135 -6.32 5.15 -6.93
N GLY A 136 -5.10 5.68 -6.73
CA GLY A 136 -4.76 6.46 -5.55
C GLY A 136 -5.64 7.70 -5.37
N ALA A 137 -5.97 8.40 -6.46
CA ALA A 137 -6.90 9.53 -6.43
C ALA A 137 -8.32 9.10 -6.04
N ALA A 138 -8.81 8.00 -6.63
CA ALA A 138 -10.12 7.46 -6.29
C ALA A 138 -10.20 7.03 -4.82
N LEU A 139 -9.14 6.41 -4.29
CA LEU A 139 -9.03 6.06 -2.87
C LEU A 139 -9.03 7.28 -1.97
N ALA A 140 -8.32 8.36 -2.34
CA ALA A 140 -8.27 9.58 -1.54
C ALA A 140 -9.65 10.26 -1.39
N VAL A 141 -10.56 10.07 -2.37
CA VAL A 141 -11.94 10.56 -2.30
C VAL A 141 -12.83 9.62 -1.50
N GLY A 142 -12.80 8.31 -1.80
CA GLY A 142 -13.72 7.34 -1.19
C GLY A 142 -13.32 6.83 0.18
N ASN A 143 -12.03 6.82 0.50
CA ASN A 143 -11.44 6.25 1.71
C ASN A 143 -10.26 7.13 2.18
N PRO A 144 -10.51 8.39 2.59
CA PRO A 144 -9.44 9.28 3.05
C PRO A 144 -8.75 8.67 4.28
N ALA A 145 -7.43 8.53 4.22
CA ALA A 145 -6.66 7.88 5.26
C ALA A 145 -5.37 8.65 5.62
N PRO A 146 -5.03 8.79 6.91
CA PRO A 146 -3.89 9.58 7.39
C PRO A 146 -2.54 9.04 6.92
N PHE A 147 -2.45 7.75 6.62
CA PHE A 147 -1.24 7.08 6.12
C PHE A 147 -1.44 6.52 4.71
N SER A 148 -2.25 7.21 3.90
CA SER A 148 -2.40 6.90 2.47
C SER A 148 -1.08 7.02 1.72
N ALA A 149 -0.91 6.16 0.72
CA ALA A 149 0.30 6.06 -0.08
C ALA A 149 -0.04 5.73 -1.53
N VAL A 150 0.66 6.38 -2.46
CA VAL A 150 0.72 5.98 -3.87
C VAL A 150 2.19 5.89 -4.25
N VAL A 151 2.65 4.79 -4.81
CA VAL A 151 4.04 4.64 -5.28
C VAL A 151 4.03 3.97 -6.64
N ARG A 152 4.72 4.58 -7.60
CA ARG A 152 4.87 4.06 -8.95
C ARG A 152 6.34 4.11 -9.33
N LEU A 153 6.99 2.95 -9.49
CA LEU A 153 8.36 2.80 -9.98
C LEU A 153 8.38 1.72 -11.09
N PRO A 154 8.01 2.06 -12.34
CA PRO A 154 7.75 1.05 -13.38
C PRO A 154 8.98 0.21 -13.74
N ALA A 155 10.16 0.81 -13.77
CA ALA A 155 11.43 0.12 -14.01
C ALA A 155 11.80 -0.90 -12.91
N HIS A 156 11.12 -0.83 -11.76
CA HIS A 156 11.32 -1.71 -10.60
C HIS A 156 10.10 -2.58 -10.29
N GLY A 157 9.08 -2.58 -11.17
CA GLY A 157 7.87 -3.39 -10.98
C GLY A 157 7.02 -2.98 -9.78
N VAL A 158 7.19 -1.76 -9.24
CA VAL A 158 6.43 -1.29 -8.07
C VAL A 158 5.25 -0.43 -8.51
N GLN A 159 4.05 -0.85 -8.14
CA GLN A 159 2.83 -0.06 -8.21
C GLN A 159 2.00 -0.34 -6.95
N VAL A 160 1.88 0.66 -6.08
CA VAL A 160 1.17 0.56 -4.79
C VAL A 160 0.21 1.73 -4.67
N ALA A 161 -1.03 1.44 -4.27
CA ALA A 161 -1.98 2.42 -3.77
C ALA A 161 -2.56 1.90 -2.45
N SER A 162 -2.61 2.74 -1.43
CA SER A 162 -3.01 2.37 -0.08
C SER A 162 -3.81 3.50 0.57
N ALA A 163 -4.81 3.10 1.36
CA ALA A 163 -5.61 3.95 2.22
C ALA A 163 -5.52 3.47 3.68
N SER A 164 -4.29 3.35 4.20
CA SER A 164 -4.07 2.82 5.56
C SER A 164 -4.48 3.82 6.65
N PRO A 165 -5.32 3.41 7.63
CA PRO A 165 -5.61 4.20 8.82
C PRO A 165 -4.52 4.07 9.89
N GLU A 166 -3.65 3.07 9.81
CA GLU A 166 -2.78 2.64 10.89
C GLU A 166 -1.32 3.00 10.63
N ARG A 167 -0.65 3.54 11.66
CA ARG A 167 0.80 3.76 11.66
C ARG A 167 1.48 2.51 12.17
N PHE A 168 2.29 1.88 11.33
CA PHE A 168 3.20 0.85 11.79
C PHE A 168 4.27 1.45 12.72
N LEU A 169 5.16 2.28 12.17
CA LEU A 169 6.22 2.97 12.92
C LEU A 169 6.47 4.38 12.38
N SER A 170 6.86 5.29 13.27
CA SER A 170 7.41 6.60 12.95
C SER A 170 8.57 6.88 13.90
N ARG A 171 9.65 7.51 13.41
CA ARG A 171 10.85 7.81 14.18
C ARG A 171 11.27 9.26 13.98
N ASP A 172 11.60 9.94 15.08
CA ASP A 172 12.24 11.25 15.11
C ASP A 172 13.43 11.19 16.07
N GLY A 173 14.64 11.11 15.51
CA GLY A 173 15.87 10.90 16.28
C GLY A 173 15.81 9.62 17.13
N ARG A 174 15.71 9.79 18.45
CA ARG A 174 15.59 8.68 19.42
C ARG A 174 14.16 8.36 19.84
N ARG A 175 13.17 9.12 19.37
CA ARG A 175 11.76 8.88 19.67
C ARG A 175 11.16 7.99 18.58
N VAL A 176 10.40 6.99 19.00
CA VAL A 176 9.67 6.08 18.12
C VAL A 176 8.21 6.08 18.55
N TRP A 177 7.31 6.10 17.57
CA TRP A 177 5.87 5.99 17.77
C TRP A 177 5.32 4.84 16.94
N SER A 178 4.43 4.06 17.54
CA SER A 178 3.49 3.17 16.83
C SER A 178 2.07 3.59 17.19
N SER A 179 1.08 3.16 16.42
CA SER A 179 -0.33 3.41 16.73
C SER A 179 -1.14 2.18 16.35
N PRO A 180 -0.94 1.06 17.08
CA PRO A 180 -1.53 -0.21 16.69
C PRO A 180 -3.05 -0.17 16.92
N ILE A 181 -3.81 -0.71 15.96
CA ILE A 181 -5.28 -0.68 15.94
C ILE A 181 -5.82 -2.10 16.11
N LYS A 182 -6.73 -2.27 17.08
CA LYS A 182 -7.49 -3.51 17.26
C LYS A 182 -8.87 -3.21 17.82
N GLY A 183 -9.86 -3.94 17.32
CA GLY A 183 -11.28 -3.68 17.53
C GLY A 183 -11.85 -2.86 16.38
N THR A 184 -12.96 -3.34 15.81
CA THR A 184 -13.67 -2.63 14.73
C THR A 184 -15.15 -2.63 15.04
N ALA A 185 -15.73 -1.44 15.16
CA ALA A 185 -17.16 -1.23 15.33
C ALA A 185 -17.66 -0.13 14.39
N ALA A 186 -18.90 -0.24 13.93
CA ALA A 186 -19.50 0.78 13.08
C ALA A 186 -19.76 2.10 13.83
N THR A 187 -19.98 2.03 15.14
CA THR A 187 -20.17 3.17 16.05
C THR A 187 -19.44 2.90 17.36
N ALA A 188 -19.17 3.96 18.14
CA ALA A 188 -18.49 3.86 19.43
C ALA A 188 -19.22 2.93 20.42
N ASP A 189 -20.55 2.93 20.40
CA ASP A 189 -21.36 2.06 21.28
C ASP A 189 -21.35 0.58 20.84
N GLY A 190 -20.78 0.27 19.67
CA GLY A 190 -20.67 -1.09 19.14
C GLY A 190 -19.45 -1.86 19.65
N PHE A 191 -18.55 -1.22 20.40
CA PHE A 191 -17.40 -1.91 20.99
C PHE A 191 -17.82 -2.82 22.15
N LEU A 192 -17.30 -4.04 22.14
CA LEU A 192 -17.51 -5.04 23.17
C LEU A 192 -16.39 -5.01 24.20
N ALA A 193 -16.64 -5.54 25.40
CA ALA A 193 -15.61 -5.64 26.45
C ALA A 193 -14.36 -6.42 25.99
N LYS A 194 -14.53 -7.41 25.10
CA LYS A 194 -13.42 -8.16 24.49
C LYS A 194 -12.51 -7.27 23.64
N ASP A 195 -13.05 -6.27 22.94
CA ASP A 195 -12.28 -5.46 22.00
C ASP A 195 -11.26 -4.58 22.76
N ARG A 196 -11.62 -4.15 23.98
CA ARG A 196 -10.69 -3.47 24.88
C ARG A 196 -9.56 -4.38 25.34
N ALA A 197 -9.86 -5.63 25.69
CA ALA A 197 -8.85 -6.60 26.11
C ALA A 197 -7.90 -6.92 24.95
N GLU A 198 -8.43 -7.19 23.75
CA GLU A 198 -7.64 -7.43 22.54
C GLU A 198 -6.77 -6.22 22.17
N ASN A 199 -7.27 -4.99 22.36
CA ASN A 199 -6.49 -3.77 22.14
C ASN A 199 -5.32 -3.62 23.12
N ILE A 200 -5.49 -3.97 24.39
CA ILE A 200 -4.37 -3.96 25.34
C ILE A 200 -3.32 -5.01 24.93
N MET A 201 -3.76 -6.21 24.54
CA MET A 201 -2.85 -7.28 24.13
C MET A 201 -1.95 -6.90 22.94
N ILE A 202 -2.47 -6.18 21.94
CA ILE A 202 -1.65 -5.75 20.79
C ILE A 202 -0.71 -4.57 21.10
N VAL A 203 -0.97 -3.82 22.17
CA VAL A 203 -0.11 -2.73 22.61
C VAL A 203 1.08 -3.24 23.42
N ASP A 204 0.91 -4.36 24.13
CA ASP A 204 1.97 -5.01 24.92
C ASP A 204 2.94 -5.88 24.08
N LEU A 205 2.64 -6.10 22.79
CA LEU A 205 3.39 -6.94 21.84
C LEU A 205 4.69 -6.31 21.31
#